data_AF-A0A7J4UX75-F1
#
_entry.id   AF-A0A7J4UX75-F1
#
_cell.length_a   1.000
_cell.length_b   1.000
_cell.length_c   1.000
_cell.angle_alpha   90.00
_cell.angle_beta   90.00
_cell.angle_gamma   90.00
#
_symmetry.space_group_name_H-M   'P 1'
#
loop_
_entity.id
_entity.type
_entity.pdbx_description
1 polymer ?
#
loop_
_entity_poly.entity_id
_entity_poly.type
_entity_poly.pdbx_seq_one_letter_code
_entity_poly.pdbx_strand_id
1 'polypeptide(L)'
;MIDATWLVSVAAGAICFAAGMLGWMKNPKSKAAMLFMFAMIFVFIALAIGTLFRYIGEENRGMADSIAKVHVTAYILAQTFLWELAIVFPVDRDIRLRPPNIAGTVMVAAALVAIALGAFGGVDYDDEGVAILDALSLQIMFSASAVMIILATTLVILSKSKATEGQWDSGARYLIGLWVFVIGGIPYAIDIITDASIGIVHELARITLMMGVAVSGIIFAYSIAKGEMVMFAPPRTEAMVSSSKASYRLLHRHVYLVEEEKPDFSFKMFADILKGRCFDCENDDSFPCESLECGTCRLPCPCRTCTKYKSRAQGLIVTRQYPHEVRSKFFIQTTPILWLSTVAGKENMDPAKMSLLTDYLINFMEKSHNGVVLVDGIEYLVTSNDFPKVAKSLDRWAETAMTSDCRLVITVDPRAFSDRELALLEKNKEVVRPSADDGLDTVVR
;
A
#
# COMPACT_ATOMS: atom_id res chain seq x y z
N MET A 1 -48.59 16.13 1.96
CA MET A 1 -47.38 16.27 1.13
C MET A 1 -46.46 15.04 1.26
N ILE A 2 -47.05 13.85 1.44
CA ILE A 2 -46.38 12.55 1.43
C ILE A 2 -47.35 11.66 0.67
N ASP A 3 -47.02 11.32 -0.57
CA ASP A 3 -47.80 10.39 -1.38
C ASP A 3 -47.27 8.96 -1.17
N ALA A 4 -48.11 7.96 -1.37
CA ALA A 4 -47.75 6.54 -1.29
C ALA A 4 -46.53 6.24 -2.17
N THR A 5 -46.45 6.86 -3.34
CA THR A 5 -45.33 6.72 -4.29
C THR A 5 -44.00 7.22 -3.73
N TRP A 6 -43.99 8.32 -2.97
CA TRP A 6 -42.77 8.81 -2.29
C TRP A 6 -42.35 7.83 -1.19
N LEU A 7 -43.29 7.34 -0.38
CA LEU A 7 -43.00 6.36 0.69
C LEU A 7 -42.41 5.07 0.13
N VAL A 8 -42.96 4.54 -0.97
CA VAL A 8 -42.45 3.33 -1.63
C VAL A 8 -41.04 3.56 -2.20
N SER A 9 -40.79 4.71 -2.82
CA SER A 9 -39.46 5.08 -3.33
C SER A 9 -38.41 5.14 -2.22
N VAL A 10 -38.73 5.82 -1.11
CA VAL A 10 -37.84 5.92 0.06
C VAL A 10 -37.60 4.54 0.68
N ALA A 11 -38.63 3.70 0.79
CA ALA A 11 -38.51 2.35 1.31
C ALA A 11 -37.60 1.48 0.43
N ALA A 12 -37.77 1.53 -0.90
CA ALA A 12 -36.90 0.82 -1.84
C ALA A 12 -35.43 1.28 -1.72
N GLY A 13 -35.20 2.60 -1.62
CA GLY A 13 -33.87 3.14 -1.41
C GLY A 13 -33.26 2.71 -0.06
N ALA A 14 -34.06 2.67 1.00
CA ALA A 14 -33.61 2.25 2.33
C ALA A 14 -33.16 0.78 2.35
N ILE A 15 -33.85 -0.09 1.61
CA ILE A 15 -33.44 -1.49 1.40
C ILE A 15 -32.05 -1.56 0.74
N CYS A 16 -31.83 -0.79 -0.33
CA CYS A 16 -30.54 -0.71 -0.99
C CYS A 16 -29.44 -0.18 -0.06
N PHE A 17 -29.72 0.90 0.68
CA PHE A 17 -28.78 1.45 1.65
C PHE A 17 -28.41 0.44 2.74
N ALA A 18 -29.39 -0.32 3.26
CA ALA A 18 -29.15 -1.38 4.23
C ALA A 18 -28.28 -2.50 3.65
N ALA A 19 -28.47 -2.88 2.37
CA ALA A 19 -27.59 -3.83 1.68
C ALA A 19 -26.14 -3.32 1.61
N GLY A 20 -25.96 -2.04 1.25
CA GLY A 20 -24.66 -1.36 1.22
C GLY A 20 -23.97 -1.36 2.57
N MET A 21 -24.71 -0.99 3.62
CA MET A 21 -24.20 -0.98 5.00
C MET A 21 -23.81 -2.38 5.48
N LEU A 22 -24.62 -3.40 5.17
CA LEU A 22 -24.32 -4.80 5.50
C LEU A 22 -23.01 -5.26 4.82
N GLY A 23 -22.81 -4.92 3.55
CA GLY A 23 -21.58 -5.20 2.82
C GLY A 23 -20.35 -4.57 3.48
N TRP A 24 -20.46 -3.29 3.85
CA TRP A 24 -19.38 -2.56 4.52
C TRP A 24 -19.10 -3.08 5.93
N MET A 25 -20.12 -3.38 6.73
CA MET A 25 -19.95 -3.93 8.09
C MET A 25 -19.24 -5.28 8.10
N LYS A 26 -19.50 -6.14 7.10
CA LYS A 26 -18.80 -7.42 6.98
C LYS A 26 -17.33 -7.25 6.61
N ASN A 27 -16.99 -6.27 5.78
CA ASN A 27 -15.62 -6.05 5.29
C ASN A 27 -15.27 -4.55 5.17
N PRO A 28 -15.09 -3.81 6.29
CA PRO A 28 -14.98 -2.35 6.25
C PRO A 28 -13.68 -1.84 5.60
N LYS A 29 -12.68 -2.73 5.49
CA LYS A 29 -11.39 -2.44 4.85
C LYS A 29 -11.37 -2.77 3.35
N SER A 30 -12.41 -3.43 2.81
CA SER A 30 -12.47 -3.75 1.39
C SER A 30 -12.87 -2.51 0.59
N LYS A 31 -12.10 -2.20 -0.47
CA LYS A 31 -12.43 -1.15 -1.43
C LYS A 31 -13.74 -1.46 -2.17
N ALA A 32 -13.99 -2.73 -2.49
CA ALA A 32 -15.24 -3.16 -3.12
C ALA A 32 -16.45 -2.89 -2.21
N ALA A 33 -16.35 -3.19 -0.91
CA ALA A 33 -17.42 -2.91 0.05
C ALA A 33 -17.67 -1.40 0.21
N MET A 34 -16.62 -0.58 0.20
CA MET A 34 -16.74 0.88 0.22
C MET A 34 -17.43 1.43 -1.03
N LEU A 35 -17.02 0.99 -2.23
CA LEU A 35 -17.62 1.41 -3.50
C LEU A 35 -19.10 0.98 -3.59
N PHE A 36 -19.40 -0.23 -3.16
CA PHE A 36 -20.77 -0.74 -3.10
C PHE A 36 -21.63 0.08 -2.13
N MET A 37 -21.11 0.43 -0.96
CA MET A 37 -21.80 1.32 -0.01
C MET A 37 -22.07 2.70 -0.61
N PHE A 38 -21.07 3.31 -1.28
CA PHE A 38 -21.28 4.60 -1.96
C PHE A 38 -22.35 4.50 -3.05
N ALA A 39 -22.30 3.46 -3.89
CA ALA A 39 -23.34 3.21 -4.88
C ALA A 39 -24.74 3.20 -4.23
N MET A 40 -24.90 2.44 -3.15
CA MET A 40 -26.20 2.31 -2.46
C MET A 40 -26.65 3.59 -1.75
N ILE A 41 -25.73 4.40 -1.21
CA ILE A 41 -26.04 5.73 -0.68
C ILE A 41 -26.60 6.63 -1.78
N PHE A 42 -25.95 6.66 -2.94
CA PHE A 42 -26.39 7.50 -4.06
C PHE A 42 -27.71 7.00 -4.67
N VAL A 43 -27.95 5.69 -4.71
CA VAL A 43 -29.28 5.13 -5.07
C VAL A 43 -30.36 5.64 -4.11
N PHE A 44 -30.10 5.59 -2.79
CA PHE A 44 -31.06 6.08 -1.79
C PHE A 44 -31.35 7.57 -1.96
N ILE A 45 -30.31 8.40 -2.13
CA ILE A 45 -30.46 9.84 -2.37
C ILE A 45 -31.26 10.10 -3.65
N ALA A 46 -30.94 9.41 -4.74
CA ALA A 46 -31.65 9.57 -6.00
C ALA A 46 -33.15 9.23 -5.86
N LEU A 47 -33.49 8.14 -5.17
CA LEU A 47 -34.87 7.72 -4.95
C LEU A 47 -35.65 8.62 -3.98
N ALA A 48 -35.00 9.09 -2.90
CA ALA A 48 -35.63 9.96 -1.92
C ALA A 48 -35.95 11.35 -2.49
N ILE A 49 -35.11 11.83 -3.41
CA ILE A 49 -35.22 13.18 -3.98
C ILE A 49 -35.99 13.19 -5.32
N GLY A 50 -35.99 12.08 -6.06
CA GLY A 50 -36.50 12.02 -7.44
C GLY A 50 -37.98 12.36 -7.62
N THR A 51 -38.78 12.33 -6.56
CA THR A 51 -40.20 12.72 -6.60
C THR A 51 -40.48 14.08 -5.95
N LEU A 52 -39.48 14.75 -5.36
CA LEU A 52 -39.67 16.00 -4.62
C LEU A 52 -39.88 17.22 -5.53
N PHE A 53 -39.12 17.35 -6.63
CA PHE A 53 -39.21 18.53 -7.49
C PHE A 53 -40.58 18.67 -8.17
N ARG A 54 -41.32 17.57 -8.34
CA ARG A 54 -42.69 17.54 -8.90
C ARG A 54 -43.71 18.35 -8.10
N TYR A 55 -43.47 18.55 -6.80
CA TYR A 55 -44.37 19.30 -5.93
C TYR A 55 -44.05 20.81 -5.90
N ILE A 56 -43.04 21.25 -6.67
CA ILE A 56 -42.60 22.65 -6.70
C ILE A 56 -43.23 23.32 -7.92
N GLY A 57 -44.14 24.26 -7.66
CA GLY A 57 -44.77 25.08 -8.69
C GLY A 57 -43.77 25.97 -9.44
N GLU A 58 -44.19 26.44 -10.62
CA GLU A 58 -43.35 27.24 -11.53
C GLU A 58 -42.75 28.50 -10.89
N GLU A 59 -43.47 29.10 -9.93
CA GLU A 59 -43.03 30.24 -9.12
C GLU A 59 -41.68 30.04 -8.42
N ASN A 60 -41.32 28.78 -8.13
CA ASN A 60 -40.09 28.39 -7.44
C ASN A 60 -39.15 27.55 -8.32
N ARG A 61 -39.14 27.79 -9.64
CA ARG A 61 -38.33 27.05 -10.63
C ARG A 61 -36.87 26.88 -10.26
N GLY A 62 -36.22 27.89 -9.65
CA GLY A 62 -34.82 27.80 -9.21
C GLY A 62 -34.58 26.73 -8.13
N MET A 63 -35.56 26.50 -7.27
CA MET A 63 -35.52 25.43 -6.27
C MET A 63 -35.73 24.06 -6.93
N ALA A 64 -36.69 23.95 -7.86
CA ALA A 64 -36.95 22.73 -8.62
C ALA A 64 -35.71 22.29 -9.44
N ASP A 65 -35.06 23.24 -10.11
CA ASP A 65 -33.81 23.04 -10.86
C ASP A 65 -32.67 22.55 -9.97
N SER A 66 -32.50 23.15 -8.79
CA SER A 66 -31.48 22.73 -7.82
C SER A 66 -31.71 21.30 -7.33
N ILE A 67 -32.96 20.92 -7.05
CA ILE A 67 -33.32 19.57 -6.63
C ILE A 67 -33.12 18.56 -7.77
N ALA A 68 -33.47 18.91 -9.00
CA ALA A 68 -33.23 18.08 -10.17
C ALA A 68 -31.75 17.83 -10.40
N LYS A 69 -30.88 18.85 -10.28
CA LYS A 69 -29.42 18.68 -10.33
C LYS A 69 -28.92 17.66 -9.32
N VAL A 70 -29.39 17.74 -8.08
CA VAL A 70 -29.02 16.77 -7.03
C VAL A 70 -29.50 15.36 -7.40
N HIS A 71 -30.74 15.23 -7.88
CA HIS A 71 -31.30 13.94 -8.30
C HIS A 71 -30.49 13.31 -9.45
N VAL A 72 -30.26 14.05 -10.53
CA VAL A 72 -29.51 13.59 -11.71
C VAL A 72 -28.07 13.24 -11.32
N THR A 73 -27.40 14.09 -10.53
CA THR A 73 -26.04 13.84 -10.04
C THR A 73 -25.96 12.57 -9.20
N ALA A 74 -26.88 12.39 -8.24
CA ALA A 74 -26.91 11.21 -7.40
C ALA A 74 -27.18 9.94 -8.22
N TYR A 75 -28.10 10.00 -9.18
CA TYR A 75 -28.39 8.88 -10.06
C TYR A 75 -27.17 8.45 -10.89
N ILE A 76 -26.48 9.40 -11.53
CA ILE A 76 -25.30 9.09 -12.35
C ILE A 76 -24.16 8.58 -11.47
N LEU A 77 -23.92 9.19 -10.29
CA LEU A 77 -22.91 8.70 -9.35
C LEU A 77 -23.19 7.28 -8.87
N ALA A 78 -24.46 6.94 -8.61
CA ALA A 78 -24.84 5.58 -8.24
C ALA A 78 -24.43 4.56 -9.31
N GLN A 79 -24.74 4.83 -10.57
CA GLN A 79 -24.34 3.96 -11.69
C GLN A 79 -22.83 3.92 -11.88
N THR A 80 -22.15 5.05 -11.69
CA THR A 80 -20.70 5.13 -11.76
C THR A 80 -20.04 4.25 -10.72
N PHE A 81 -20.47 4.30 -9.46
CA PHE A 81 -19.92 3.46 -8.41
C PHE A 81 -20.25 1.96 -8.59
N LEU A 82 -21.42 1.62 -9.15
CA LEU A 82 -21.72 0.23 -9.55
C LEU A 82 -20.75 -0.25 -10.64
N TRP A 83 -20.47 0.57 -11.65
CA TRP A 83 -19.47 0.22 -12.65
C TRP A 83 -18.05 0.14 -12.07
N GLU A 84 -17.65 1.09 -11.22
CA GLU A 84 -16.35 1.07 -10.56
C GLU A 84 -16.17 -0.15 -9.66
N LEU A 85 -17.25 -0.59 -9.00
CA LEU A 85 -17.25 -1.86 -8.27
C LEU A 85 -16.86 -3.02 -9.19
N ALA A 86 -17.35 -3.06 -10.44
CA ALA A 86 -16.96 -4.09 -11.42
C ALA A 86 -15.49 -4.01 -11.87
N ILE A 87 -14.79 -2.91 -11.58
CA ILE A 87 -13.33 -2.80 -11.79
C ILE A 87 -12.59 -3.55 -10.67
N VAL A 88 -13.08 -3.47 -9.43
CA VAL A 88 -12.42 -4.04 -8.24
C VAL A 88 -12.91 -5.46 -7.92
N PHE A 89 -14.12 -5.80 -8.36
CA PHE A 89 -14.83 -7.02 -8.04
C PHE A 89 -15.36 -7.65 -9.34
N PRO A 90 -15.30 -8.99 -9.54
CA PRO A 90 -15.01 -10.02 -8.53
C PRO A 90 -13.52 -10.37 -8.34
N VAL A 91 -12.63 -9.83 -9.16
CA VAL A 91 -11.19 -10.13 -9.10
C VAL A 91 -10.44 -8.91 -8.56
N ASP A 92 -9.62 -9.13 -7.54
CA ASP A 92 -8.77 -8.08 -6.98
C ASP A 92 -7.79 -7.55 -8.05
N ARG A 93 -7.92 -6.26 -8.36
CA ARG A 93 -6.97 -5.52 -9.20
C ARG A 93 -6.14 -4.59 -8.32
N ASP A 94 -4.84 -4.44 -8.62
CA ASP A 94 -4.02 -3.42 -7.96
C ASP A 94 -4.54 -2.03 -8.37
N ILE A 95 -5.11 -1.30 -7.41
CA ILE A 95 -5.64 0.05 -7.60
C ILE A 95 -4.95 0.96 -6.60
N ARG A 96 -4.10 1.84 -7.12
CA ARG A 96 -3.42 2.88 -6.34
C ARG A 96 -4.03 4.21 -6.70
N LEU A 97 -4.42 4.99 -5.69
CA LEU A 97 -4.93 6.36 -5.84
C LEU A 97 -3.85 7.42 -5.60
N ARG A 98 -2.73 7.05 -4.94
CA ARG A 98 -1.62 7.96 -4.63
C ARG A 98 -0.26 7.22 -4.64
N PRO A 99 0.63 7.49 -5.62
CA PRO A 99 0.33 8.09 -6.93
C PRO A 99 -0.67 7.21 -7.71
N PRO A 100 -1.57 7.80 -8.52
CA PRO A 100 -2.62 7.03 -9.17
C PRO A 100 -2.05 6.14 -10.30
N ASN A 101 -2.46 4.87 -10.31
CA ASN A 101 -2.25 4.01 -11.48
C ASN A 101 -3.39 4.19 -12.49
N ILE A 102 -3.30 3.58 -13.68
CA ILE A 102 -4.30 3.76 -14.76
C ILE A 102 -5.73 3.52 -14.26
N ALA A 103 -5.95 2.44 -13.51
CA ALA A 103 -7.28 2.12 -12.97
C ALA A 103 -7.76 3.19 -11.96
N GLY A 104 -6.89 3.63 -11.05
CA GLY A 104 -7.21 4.70 -10.10
C GLY A 104 -7.52 6.03 -10.78
N THR A 105 -6.78 6.39 -11.83
CA THR A 105 -7.04 7.59 -12.63
C THR A 105 -8.40 7.51 -13.34
N VAL A 106 -8.73 6.35 -13.92
CA VAL A 106 -10.02 6.13 -14.59
C VAL A 106 -11.19 6.28 -13.63
N MET A 107 -11.11 5.72 -12.42
CA MET A 107 -12.16 5.86 -11.40
C MET A 107 -12.37 7.33 -11.01
N VAL A 108 -11.29 8.03 -10.64
CA VAL A 108 -11.39 9.45 -10.25
C VAL A 108 -11.94 10.30 -11.40
N ALA A 109 -11.47 10.07 -12.64
CA ALA A 109 -11.97 10.78 -13.81
C ALA A 109 -13.47 10.50 -14.05
N ALA A 110 -13.92 9.24 -13.93
CA ALA A 110 -15.32 8.88 -14.13
C ALA A 110 -16.23 9.51 -13.09
N ALA A 111 -15.84 9.53 -11.82
CA ALA A 111 -16.60 10.22 -10.77
C ALA A 111 -16.69 11.74 -11.02
N LEU A 112 -15.61 12.38 -11.49
CA LEU A 112 -15.62 13.79 -11.85
C LEU A 112 -16.51 14.08 -13.06
N VAL A 113 -16.47 13.21 -14.08
CA VAL A 113 -17.36 13.30 -15.25
C VAL A 113 -18.82 13.12 -14.85
N ALA A 114 -19.13 12.19 -13.95
CA ALA A 114 -20.48 11.98 -13.43
C ALA A 114 -21.04 13.23 -12.73
N ILE A 115 -20.22 13.90 -11.92
CA ILE A 115 -20.59 15.17 -11.26
C ILE A 115 -20.81 16.27 -12.30
N ALA A 116 -19.92 16.39 -13.28
CA ALA A 116 -20.03 17.40 -14.34
C ALA A 116 -21.30 17.20 -15.18
N LEU A 117 -21.62 15.95 -15.54
CA LEU A 117 -22.85 15.61 -16.26
C LEU A 117 -24.10 15.87 -15.42
N GLY A 118 -24.06 15.58 -14.11
CA GLY A 118 -25.16 15.84 -13.19
C GLY A 118 -25.48 17.32 -13.00
N ALA A 119 -24.49 18.21 -13.16
CA ALA A 119 -24.67 19.65 -13.07
C ALA A 119 -25.56 20.23 -14.20
N PHE A 120 -25.75 19.50 -15.30
CA PHE A 120 -26.69 19.85 -16.37
C PHE A 120 -28.14 19.45 -16.07
N GLY A 121 -28.41 18.87 -14.89
CA GLY A 121 -29.77 18.56 -14.46
C GLY A 121 -30.68 19.79 -14.51
N GLY A 122 -31.88 19.63 -15.04
CA GLY A 122 -32.85 20.70 -15.19
C GLY A 122 -34.29 20.20 -15.19
N VAL A 123 -35.22 21.12 -14.98
CA VAL A 123 -36.66 20.85 -15.04
C VAL A 123 -37.36 21.65 -16.13
N ASP A 124 -38.35 21.00 -16.72
CA ASP A 124 -39.39 21.62 -17.52
C ASP A 124 -40.75 21.47 -16.81
N TYR A 125 -41.76 22.21 -17.24
CA TYR A 125 -43.12 22.11 -16.69
C TYR A 125 -44.06 21.61 -17.78
N ASP A 126 -44.86 20.61 -17.45
CA ASP A 126 -45.89 20.11 -18.36
C ASP A 126 -47.10 21.06 -18.42
N ASP A 127 -48.05 20.75 -19.31
CA ASP A 127 -49.28 21.54 -19.50
C ASP A 127 -50.16 21.60 -18.23
N GLU A 128 -49.94 20.71 -17.25
CA GLU A 128 -50.62 20.70 -15.95
C GLU A 128 -49.86 21.49 -14.86
N GLY A 129 -48.70 22.08 -15.20
CA GLY A 129 -47.86 22.87 -14.28
C GLY A 129 -47.04 22.01 -13.33
N VAL A 130 -46.84 20.72 -13.64
CA VAL A 130 -46.02 19.79 -12.86
C VAL A 130 -44.59 19.77 -13.38
N ALA A 131 -43.61 19.92 -12.49
CA ALA A 131 -42.21 19.89 -12.87
C ALA A 131 -41.76 18.47 -13.28
N ILE A 132 -41.26 18.33 -14.51
CA ILE A 132 -40.66 17.11 -15.08
C ILE A 132 -39.18 17.35 -15.39
N LEU A 133 -38.39 16.28 -15.51
CA LEU A 133 -37.00 16.42 -15.95
C LEU A 133 -36.98 16.83 -17.43
N ASP A 134 -36.09 17.76 -17.78
CA ASP A 134 -35.93 18.16 -19.18
C ASP A 134 -35.36 17.02 -20.05
N ALA A 135 -35.55 17.15 -21.36
CA ALA A 135 -35.13 16.11 -22.32
C ALA A 135 -33.62 15.83 -22.26
N LEU A 136 -32.81 16.87 -22.01
CA LEU A 136 -31.35 16.74 -21.90
C LEU A 136 -30.96 15.90 -20.67
N SER A 137 -31.54 16.18 -19.50
CA SER A 137 -31.30 15.41 -18.28
C SER A 137 -31.64 13.94 -18.45
N LEU A 138 -32.81 13.66 -19.05
CA LEU A 138 -33.25 12.29 -19.31
C LEU A 138 -32.31 11.57 -20.29
N GLN A 139 -31.88 12.22 -21.36
CA GLN A 139 -30.95 11.66 -22.32
C GLN A 139 -29.58 11.36 -21.68
N ILE A 140 -29.07 12.27 -20.83
CA ILE A 140 -27.84 12.05 -20.07
C ILE A 140 -28.00 10.86 -19.12
N MET A 141 -29.07 10.80 -18.34
CA MET A 141 -29.31 9.72 -17.37
C MET A 141 -29.35 8.35 -18.05
N PHE A 142 -30.16 8.18 -19.11
CA PHE A 142 -30.30 6.88 -19.76
C PHE A 142 -29.05 6.46 -20.54
N SER A 143 -28.39 7.40 -21.22
CA SER A 143 -27.14 7.09 -21.94
C SER A 143 -26.00 6.73 -20.99
N ALA A 144 -25.82 7.47 -19.89
CA ALA A 144 -24.83 7.17 -18.88
C ALA A 144 -25.09 5.80 -18.24
N SER A 145 -26.34 5.50 -17.85
CA SER A 145 -26.73 4.20 -17.32
C SER A 145 -26.40 3.07 -18.29
N ALA A 146 -26.82 3.17 -19.55
CA ALA A 146 -26.57 2.14 -20.56
C ALA A 146 -25.06 1.86 -20.70
N VAL A 147 -24.24 2.90 -20.79
CA VAL A 147 -22.78 2.77 -20.89
C VAL A 147 -22.21 2.08 -19.64
N MET A 148 -22.58 2.53 -18.43
CA MET A 148 -22.04 1.96 -17.19
C MET A 148 -22.43 0.50 -16.98
N ILE A 149 -23.67 0.12 -17.31
CA ILE A 149 -24.16 -1.27 -17.23
C ILE A 149 -23.42 -2.17 -18.22
N ILE A 150 -23.25 -1.72 -19.47
CA ILE A 150 -22.53 -2.47 -20.51
C ILE A 150 -21.07 -2.68 -20.09
N LEU A 151 -20.41 -1.63 -19.62
CA LEU A 151 -19.03 -1.72 -19.16
C LEU A 151 -18.91 -2.63 -17.94
N ALA A 152 -19.82 -2.52 -16.96
CA ALA A 152 -19.80 -3.34 -15.76
C ALA A 152 -19.97 -4.83 -16.11
N THR A 153 -20.95 -5.13 -16.97
CA THR A 153 -21.22 -6.49 -17.44
C THR A 153 -20.03 -7.05 -18.20
N THR A 154 -19.46 -6.26 -19.11
CA THR A 154 -18.28 -6.66 -19.90
C THR A 154 -17.08 -6.94 -18.99
N LEU A 155 -16.79 -6.08 -18.01
CA LEU A 155 -15.68 -6.26 -17.09
C LEU A 155 -15.81 -7.53 -16.24
N VAL A 156 -17.01 -7.80 -15.72
CA VAL A 156 -17.25 -9.01 -14.94
C VAL A 156 -17.08 -10.25 -15.83
N ILE A 157 -17.69 -10.28 -17.02
CA ILE A 157 -17.56 -11.42 -17.95
C ILE A 157 -16.11 -11.66 -18.36
N LEU A 158 -15.36 -10.61 -18.69
CA LEU A 158 -13.93 -10.72 -19.05
C LEU A 158 -13.06 -11.19 -17.87
N SER A 159 -13.50 -10.96 -16.63
CA SER A 159 -12.79 -11.42 -15.44
C SER A 159 -12.87 -12.93 -15.23
N LYS A 160 -13.78 -13.64 -15.92
CA LYS A 160 -13.99 -15.10 -15.78
C LYS A 160 -12.72 -15.93 -15.93
N SER A 161 -11.82 -15.55 -16.84
CA SER A 161 -10.57 -16.27 -17.09
C SER A 161 -9.54 -16.13 -15.97
N LYS A 162 -9.67 -15.10 -15.12
CA LYS A 162 -8.76 -14.78 -14.02
C LYS A 162 -9.35 -15.04 -12.63
N ALA A 163 -10.67 -15.22 -12.55
CA ALA A 163 -11.38 -15.45 -11.30
C ALA A 163 -11.29 -16.91 -10.84
N THR A 164 -11.19 -17.13 -9.53
CA THR A 164 -11.48 -18.44 -8.94
C THR A 164 -12.98 -18.74 -9.02
N GLU A 165 -13.38 -20.00 -8.84
CA GLU A 165 -14.78 -20.43 -8.91
C GLU A 165 -15.68 -19.61 -7.96
N GLY A 166 -15.25 -19.42 -6.70
CA GLY A 166 -16.01 -18.60 -5.73
C GLY A 166 -16.03 -17.10 -6.04
N GLN A 167 -14.98 -16.56 -6.69
CA GLN A 167 -14.98 -15.18 -7.18
C GLN A 167 -15.97 -15.01 -8.33
N TRP A 168 -15.96 -15.94 -9.29
CA TRP A 168 -16.91 -15.93 -10.40
C TRP A 168 -18.35 -16.02 -9.92
N ASP A 169 -18.66 -16.90 -8.97
CA ASP A 169 -20.01 -17.02 -8.39
C ASP A 169 -20.46 -15.72 -7.71
N SER A 170 -19.55 -15.06 -7.00
CA SER A 170 -19.81 -13.75 -6.39
C SER A 170 -20.06 -12.68 -7.47
N GLY A 171 -19.30 -12.71 -8.57
CA GLY A 171 -19.50 -11.86 -9.75
C GLY A 171 -20.83 -12.12 -10.48
N ALA A 172 -21.24 -13.38 -10.61
CA ALA A 172 -22.51 -13.75 -11.22
C ALA A 172 -23.71 -13.22 -10.40
N ARG A 173 -23.65 -13.33 -9.06
CA ARG A 173 -24.66 -12.76 -8.16
C ARG A 173 -24.71 -11.23 -8.25
N TYR A 174 -23.56 -10.58 -8.40
CA TYR A 174 -23.51 -9.15 -8.69
C TYR A 174 -24.25 -8.78 -9.97
N LEU A 175 -24.00 -9.51 -11.06
CA LEU A 175 -24.69 -9.29 -12.34
C LEU A 175 -26.19 -9.56 -12.24
N ILE A 176 -26.62 -10.57 -11.49
CA ILE A 176 -28.05 -10.83 -11.27
C ILE A 176 -28.71 -9.62 -10.59
N GLY A 177 -28.14 -9.13 -9.49
CA GLY A 177 -28.65 -7.93 -8.81
C GLY A 177 -28.66 -6.70 -9.71
N LEU A 178 -27.59 -6.47 -10.48
CA LEU A 178 -27.48 -5.36 -11.42
C LEU A 178 -28.55 -5.45 -12.52
N TRP A 179 -28.72 -6.60 -13.18
CA TRP A 179 -29.67 -6.73 -14.27
C TRP A 179 -31.14 -6.72 -13.80
N VAL A 180 -31.44 -7.18 -12.59
CA VAL A 180 -32.78 -7.00 -12.00
C VAL A 180 -33.11 -5.52 -11.80
N PHE A 181 -32.15 -4.72 -11.36
CA PHE A 181 -32.29 -3.26 -11.26
C PHE A 181 -32.58 -2.64 -12.63
N VAL A 182 -31.83 -3.05 -13.66
CA VAL A 182 -31.98 -2.54 -15.03
C VAL A 182 -33.32 -2.92 -15.64
N ILE A 183 -33.71 -4.19 -15.56
CA ILE A 183 -34.95 -4.70 -16.13
C ILE A 183 -36.17 -3.99 -15.51
N GLY A 184 -36.14 -3.73 -14.20
CA GLY A 184 -37.20 -2.96 -13.54
C GLY A 184 -37.31 -1.52 -14.04
N GLY A 185 -36.20 -0.92 -14.50
CA GLY A 185 -36.18 0.44 -15.05
C GLY A 185 -36.54 0.56 -16.54
N ILE A 186 -36.59 -0.55 -17.29
CA ILE A 186 -36.91 -0.52 -18.72
C ILE A 186 -38.31 0.06 -19.00
N PRO A 187 -39.39 -0.37 -18.32
CA PRO A 187 -40.72 0.20 -18.57
C PRO A 187 -40.76 1.71 -18.32
N TYR A 188 -40.07 2.18 -17.28
CA TYR A 188 -39.95 3.61 -16.98
C TYR A 188 -39.20 4.39 -18.06
N ALA A 189 -38.11 3.82 -18.58
CA ALA A 189 -37.38 4.43 -19.69
C ALA A 189 -38.23 4.49 -20.97
N ILE A 190 -38.96 3.43 -21.31
CA ILE A 190 -39.85 3.38 -22.47
C ILE A 190 -40.99 4.40 -22.33
N ASP A 191 -41.64 4.44 -21.18
CA ASP A 191 -42.74 5.35 -20.88
C ASP A 191 -42.33 6.81 -21.09
N ILE A 192 -41.16 7.20 -20.58
CA ILE A 192 -40.60 8.54 -20.77
C ILE A 192 -40.23 8.83 -22.24
N ILE A 193 -39.64 7.87 -22.95
CA ILE A 193 -39.18 8.08 -24.33
C ILE A 193 -40.37 8.16 -25.31
N THR A 194 -41.43 7.40 -25.04
CA THR A 194 -42.59 7.29 -25.93
C THR A 194 -43.69 8.30 -25.62
N ASP A 195 -43.55 9.09 -24.56
CA ASP A 195 -44.55 10.03 -24.06
C ASP A 195 -45.95 9.39 -24.00
N ALA A 196 -45.99 8.17 -23.44
CA ALA A 196 -47.18 7.34 -23.47
C ALA A 196 -48.30 7.98 -22.62
N SER A 197 -49.24 8.65 -23.28
CA SER A 197 -50.34 9.43 -22.67
C SER A 197 -51.43 8.60 -21.96
N ILE A 198 -51.18 7.32 -21.67
CA ILE A 198 -52.13 6.44 -20.97
C ILE A 198 -51.72 6.36 -19.50
N GLY A 199 -52.41 7.09 -18.62
CA GLY A 199 -52.03 7.23 -17.20
C GLY A 199 -51.82 5.92 -16.42
N ILE A 200 -52.47 4.81 -16.81
CA ILE A 200 -52.24 3.48 -16.19
C ILE A 200 -50.82 2.95 -16.51
N VAL A 201 -50.32 3.21 -17.72
CA VAL A 201 -48.98 2.78 -18.16
C VAL A 201 -47.92 3.55 -17.38
N HIS A 202 -48.13 4.86 -17.18
CA HIS A 202 -47.22 5.74 -16.46
C HIS A 202 -47.02 5.30 -14.99
N GLU A 203 -48.12 4.99 -14.29
CA GLU A 203 -48.04 4.57 -12.89
C GLU A 203 -47.45 3.15 -12.75
N LEU A 204 -47.79 2.24 -13.66
CA LEU A 204 -47.22 0.90 -13.70
C LEU A 204 -45.70 0.94 -13.94
N ALA A 205 -45.23 1.80 -14.84
CA ALA A 205 -43.82 1.95 -15.17
C ALA A 205 -42.98 2.42 -13.95
N ARG A 206 -43.53 3.34 -13.15
CA ARG A 206 -42.92 3.79 -11.89
C ARG A 206 -42.88 2.68 -10.84
N ILE A 207 -43.97 1.91 -10.70
CA ILE A 207 -44.03 0.77 -9.78
C ILE A 207 -43.00 -0.29 -10.16
N THR A 208 -42.85 -0.60 -11.44
CA THR A 208 -41.85 -1.58 -11.90
C THR A 208 -40.42 -1.15 -11.60
N LEU A 209 -40.12 0.16 -11.69
CA LEU A 209 -38.81 0.69 -11.31
C LEU A 209 -38.57 0.49 -9.80
N MET A 210 -39.50 0.94 -8.95
CA MET A 210 -39.37 0.82 -7.49
C MET A 210 -39.25 -0.64 -7.04
N MET A 211 -40.06 -1.54 -7.63
CA MET A 211 -39.97 -2.97 -7.37
C MET A 211 -38.64 -3.55 -7.83
N GLY A 212 -38.15 -3.18 -9.01
CA GLY A 212 -36.84 -3.62 -9.50
C GLY A 212 -35.70 -3.22 -8.59
N VAL A 213 -35.70 -1.96 -8.10
CA VAL A 213 -34.69 -1.49 -7.15
C VAL A 213 -34.79 -2.23 -5.81
N ALA A 214 -35.99 -2.37 -5.26
CA ALA A 214 -36.19 -3.07 -3.99
C ALA A 214 -35.76 -4.55 -4.08
N VAL A 215 -36.15 -5.26 -5.15
CA VAL A 215 -35.78 -6.67 -5.37
C VAL A 215 -34.26 -6.79 -5.56
N SER A 216 -33.64 -5.90 -6.32
CA SER A 216 -32.18 -5.86 -6.47
C SER A 216 -31.47 -5.67 -5.11
N GLY A 217 -31.94 -4.71 -4.30
CA GLY A 217 -31.44 -4.48 -2.95
C GLY A 217 -31.58 -5.71 -2.04
N ILE A 218 -32.71 -6.41 -2.10
CA ILE A 218 -32.95 -7.66 -1.35
C ILE A 218 -32.00 -8.77 -1.83
N ILE A 219 -31.80 -8.93 -3.14
CA ILE A 219 -30.86 -9.91 -3.70
C ILE A 219 -29.45 -9.65 -3.17
N PHE A 220 -28.98 -8.40 -3.25
CA PHE A 220 -27.67 -8.04 -2.71
C PHE A 220 -27.58 -8.30 -1.21
N ALA A 221 -28.54 -7.84 -0.42
CA ALA A 221 -28.54 -8.02 1.03
C ALA A 221 -28.51 -9.51 1.40
N TYR A 222 -29.34 -10.33 0.75
CA TYR A 222 -29.43 -11.77 0.98
C TYR A 222 -28.13 -12.50 0.59
N SER A 223 -27.58 -12.21 -0.59
CA SER A 223 -26.33 -12.81 -1.06
C SER A 223 -25.14 -12.40 -0.17
N ILE A 224 -25.09 -11.15 0.29
CA ILE A 224 -24.06 -10.70 1.24
C ILE A 224 -24.27 -11.40 2.59
N ALA A 225 -25.49 -11.47 3.11
CA ALA A 225 -25.81 -12.08 4.39
C ALA A 225 -25.38 -13.56 4.45
N LYS A 226 -25.64 -14.33 3.39
CA LYS A 226 -25.24 -15.73 3.26
C LYS A 226 -23.75 -15.97 3.00
N GLY A 227 -22.96 -14.92 2.76
CA GLY A 227 -21.55 -15.07 2.35
C GLY A 227 -21.42 -15.60 0.91
N GLU A 228 -22.48 -15.45 0.14
CA GLU A 228 -22.57 -15.85 -1.26
C GLU A 228 -22.01 -14.75 -2.20
N MET A 229 -22.03 -13.50 -1.76
CA MET A 229 -21.35 -12.38 -2.41
C MET A 229 -20.26 -11.85 -1.48
N VAL A 230 -19.05 -12.38 -1.62
CA VAL A 230 -17.92 -12.00 -0.76
C VAL A 230 -17.13 -10.89 -1.42
N MET A 231 -17.30 -9.67 -0.93
CA MET A 231 -16.43 -8.55 -1.31
C MET A 231 -15.09 -8.72 -0.59
N PHE A 232 -14.18 -9.46 -1.24
CA PHE A 232 -12.86 -9.72 -0.72
C PHE A 232 -12.17 -8.41 -0.33
N ALA A 233 -11.56 -8.38 0.84
CA ALA A 233 -10.38 -7.56 1.03
C ALA A 233 -9.22 -8.44 0.56
N PRO A 234 -8.29 -7.94 -0.29
CA PRO A 234 -7.08 -8.70 -0.55
C PRO A 234 -6.49 -9.04 0.81
N PRO A 235 -6.04 -10.29 1.06
CA PRO A 235 -5.29 -10.57 2.26
C PRO A 235 -4.21 -9.50 2.28
N ARG A 236 -4.17 -8.67 3.34
CA ARG A 236 -2.93 -7.98 3.62
C ARG A 236 -1.94 -9.13 3.69
N THR A 237 -1.01 -9.19 2.74
CA THR A 237 0.32 -9.60 3.12
C THR A 237 0.57 -8.75 4.36
N GLU A 238 0.45 -9.37 5.55
CA GLU A 238 1.00 -8.74 6.72
C GLU A 238 2.38 -8.34 6.25
N ALA A 239 2.63 -7.03 6.17
CA ALA A 239 3.98 -6.57 5.92
C ALA A 239 4.77 -7.34 6.95
N MET A 240 5.64 -8.26 6.48
CA MET A 240 6.41 -9.03 7.43
C MET A 240 7.06 -7.96 8.29
N VAL A 241 6.79 -7.98 9.60
CA VAL A 241 7.35 -7.01 10.55
C VAL A 241 8.88 -6.93 10.38
N SER A 242 9.45 -7.95 9.75
CA SER A 242 10.84 -8.11 9.34
C SER A 242 11.34 -7.27 8.15
N SER A 243 10.59 -6.38 7.48
CA SER A 243 11.17 -5.55 6.40
C SER A 243 11.17 -4.04 6.68
N SER A 244 11.43 -3.61 7.91
CA SER A 244 11.79 -2.20 8.14
C SER A 244 13.04 -1.84 7.32
N LYS A 245 13.07 -0.61 6.80
CA LYS A 245 14.32 -0.05 6.25
C LYS A 245 15.34 0.01 7.37
N ALA A 246 16.62 -0.14 7.02
CA ALA A 246 17.70 0.11 7.95
C ALA A 246 17.49 1.50 8.58
N SER A 247 17.61 1.56 9.90
CA SER A 247 17.49 2.78 10.70
C SER A 247 18.72 3.67 10.52
N TYR A 248 19.88 3.05 10.26
CA TYR A 248 21.17 3.73 10.11
C TYR A 248 21.55 3.88 8.63
N ARG A 249 22.03 5.08 8.26
CA ARG A 249 22.54 5.36 6.92
C ARG A 249 24.07 5.37 6.92
N LEU A 250 24.68 4.21 6.74
CA LEU A 250 26.12 4.16 6.50
C LEU A 250 26.42 4.27 5.00
N LEU A 251 27.25 5.24 4.64
CA LEU A 251 27.70 5.51 3.28
C LEU A 251 28.78 4.49 2.88
N HIS A 252 28.75 4.05 1.62
CA HIS A 252 29.83 3.24 1.04
C HIS A 252 31.15 4.01 1.03
N ARG A 253 32.29 3.31 1.13
CA ARG A 253 33.64 3.90 1.11
C ARG A 253 33.93 4.82 2.28
N HIS A 254 33.17 4.68 3.38
CA HIS A 254 33.37 5.44 4.59
C HIS A 254 33.88 4.55 5.72
N VAL A 255 34.64 5.16 6.62
CA VAL A 255 35.23 4.55 7.80
C VAL A 255 34.69 5.27 9.02
N TYR A 256 33.97 4.53 9.86
CA TYR A 256 33.32 5.01 11.06
C TYR A 256 34.13 4.58 12.28
N LEU A 257 34.48 5.54 13.13
CA LEU A 257 35.08 5.28 14.44
C LEU A 257 34.02 5.56 15.50
N VAL A 258 33.54 4.51 16.15
CA VAL A 258 32.50 4.59 17.19
C VAL A 258 33.18 4.59 18.55
N GLU A 259 33.04 5.70 19.27
CA GLU A 259 33.54 5.84 20.64
C GLU A 259 32.50 5.30 21.62
N GLU A 260 32.72 4.11 22.17
CA GLU A 260 31.82 3.49 23.14
C GLU A 260 32.58 2.59 24.12
N GLU A 261 32.15 2.54 25.39
CA GLU A 261 32.77 1.68 26.42
C GLU A 261 32.53 0.18 26.16
N LYS A 262 31.36 -0.16 25.60
CA LYS A 262 31.00 -1.52 25.20
C LYS A 262 30.46 -1.44 23.79
N PRO A 263 30.80 -2.37 22.88
CA PRO A 263 30.47 -2.30 21.45
C PRO A 263 28.97 -2.51 21.11
N ASP A 264 28.06 -2.23 22.04
CA ASP A 264 26.64 -2.55 21.90
C ASP A 264 25.95 -1.73 20.81
N PHE A 265 26.31 -0.45 20.64
CA PHE A 265 25.76 0.40 19.59
C PHE A 265 26.27 -0.04 18.22
N SER A 266 27.57 -0.28 18.07
CA SER A 266 28.13 -0.71 16.79
C SER A 266 27.58 -2.06 16.32
N PHE A 267 27.38 -3.00 17.24
CA PHE A 267 26.73 -4.27 16.90
C PHE A 267 25.25 -4.09 16.50
N LYS A 268 24.50 -3.21 17.15
CA LYS A 268 23.12 -2.87 16.74
C LYS A 268 23.10 -2.25 15.35
N MET A 269 23.96 -1.27 15.10
CA MET A 269 24.09 -0.59 13.81
C MET A 269 24.48 -1.57 12.70
N PHE A 270 25.43 -2.46 12.97
CA PHE A 270 25.85 -3.52 12.05
C PHE A 270 24.71 -4.50 11.74
N ALA A 271 24.02 -4.99 12.78
CA ALA A 271 22.92 -5.93 12.63
C ALA A 271 21.72 -5.32 11.86
N ASP A 272 21.41 -4.04 12.10
CA ASP A 272 20.35 -3.32 11.39
C ASP A 272 20.59 -3.25 9.88
N ILE A 273 21.83 -3.02 9.45
CA ILE A 273 22.19 -2.95 8.03
C ILE A 273 22.13 -4.31 7.34
N LEU A 274 22.50 -5.38 8.04
CA LEU A 274 22.46 -6.73 7.48
C LEU A 274 21.03 -7.28 7.37
N LYS A 275 20.17 -6.92 8.31
CA LYS A 275 18.81 -7.47 8.42
C LYS A 275 17.76 -6.59 7.77
N GLY A 276 17.93 -5.29 7.83
CA GLY A 276 17.03 -4.33 7.25
C GLY A 276 17.07 -4.36 5.72
N ARG A 277 16.05 -3.78 5.10
CA ARG A 277 16.16 -3.34 3.70
C ARG A 277 17.17 -2.20 3.62
N CYS A 278 17.79 -1.99 2.47
CA CYS A 278 18.64 -0.81 2.28
C CYS A 278 17.87 0.46 2.70
N PHE A 279 18.55 1.40 3.34
CA PHE A 279 17.96 2.64 3.89
C PHE A 279 17.05 3.38 2.89
N ASP A 280 17.36 3.24 1.61
CA ASP A 280 16.79 3.91 0.45
C ASP A 280 16.21 2.93 -0.57
N CYS A 281 15.87 1.70 -0.15
CA CYS A 281 15.21 0.71 -1.00
C CYS A 281 13.78 1.14 -1.33
N GLU A 282 13.41 1.06 -2.62
CA GLU A 282 12.04 1.32 -3.11
C GLU A 282 11.23 0.04 -3.36
N ASN A 283 11.84 -1.14 -3.20
CA ASN A 283 11.17 -2.41 -3.46
C ASN A 283 10.63 -3.03 -2.17
N ASP A 284 9.30 -3.03 -2.05
CA ASP A 284 8.64 -3.46 -0.83
C ASP A 284 8.71 -4.97 -0.56
N ASP A 285 8.91 -5.77 -1.62
CA ASP A 285 8.93 -7.24 -1.57
C ASP A 285 10.30 -7.81 -1.19
N SER A 286 11.28 -6.96 -0.84
CA SER A 286 12.60 -7.41 -0.39
C SER A 286 12.56 -7.91 1.07
N PHE A 287 13.00 -9.15 1.29
CA PHE A 287 13.03 -9.83 2.60
C PHE A 287 14.41 -9.72 3.29
N PRO A 288 14.59 -9.88 4.61
CA PRO A 288 15.93 -9.97 5.23
C PRO A 288 16.71 -11.19 4.73
N CYS A 289 17.98 -11.01 4.35
CA CYS A 289 18.82 -12.13 3.91
C CYS A 289 20.27 -11.87 4.31
N GLU A 290 20.84 -12.80 5.07
CA GLU A 290 22.21 -12.74 5.58
C GLU A 290 23.20 -13.58 4.74
N SER A 291 22.78 -14.08 3.56
CA SER A 291 23.61 -14.96 2.73
C SER A 291 24.84 -14.23 2.16
N LEU A 292 26.01 -14.82 2.38
CA LEU A 292 27.31 -14.29 1.95
C LEU A 292 27.56 -14.48 0.44
N GLU A 293 26.87 -15.43 -0.20
CA GLU A 293 27.07 -15.75 -1.61
C GLU A 293 25.86 -15.39 -2.47
N CYS A 294 25.63 -14.08 -2.61
CA CYS A 294 24.58 -13.56 -3.49
C CYS A 294 24.71 -14.02 -4.95
N GLY A 295 25.90 -14.45 -5.41
CA GLY A 295 26.12 -14.95 -6.77
C GLY A 295 25.62 -16.38 -7.02
N THR A 296 25.68 -17.26 -6.01
CA THR A 296 25.33 -18.69 -6.12
C THR A 296 23.90 -19.00 -5.65
N CYS A 297 23.25 -18.07 -4.95
CA CYS A 297 21.89 -18.22 -4.46
C CYS A 297 20.88 -18.52 -5.59
N ARG A 298 19.94 -19.44 -5.37
CA ARG A 298 18.87 -19.75 -6.35
C ARG A 298 17.52 -19.12 -6.00
N LEU A 299 17.41 -18.45 -4.85
CA LEU A 299 16.17 -17.80 -4.43
C LEU A 299 15.90 -16.54 -5.27
N PRO A 300 14.63 -16.27 -5.61
CA PRO A 300 14.26 -15.03 -6.29
C PRO A 300 14.49 -13.85 -5.34
N CYS A 301 15.57 -13.08 -5.56
CA CYS A 301 15.93 -11.94 -4.74
C CYS A 301 15.82 -10.63 -5.54
N PRO A 302 14.95 -9.69 -5.15
CA PRO A 302 14.79 -8.42 -5.88
C PRO A 302 16.06 -7.56 -5.89
N CYS A 303 16.97 -7.77 -4.95
CA CYS A 303 18.23 -7.03 -4.87
C CYS A 303 19.19 -7.33 -6.04
N ARG A 304 19.06 -8.48 -6.73
CA ARG A 304 19.92 -8.83 -7.88
C ARG A 304 19.67 -7.95 -9.10
N THR A 305 18.46 -7.43 -9.25
CA THR A 305 18.08 -6.52 -10.34
C THR A 305 18.11 -5.06 -9.90
N CYS A 306 18.56 -4.78 -8.68
CA CYS A 306 18.67 -3.42 -8.17
C CYS A 306 19.78 -2.67 -8.90
N THR A 307 19.41 -1.56 -9.55
CA THR A 307 20.34 -0.67 -10.26
C THR A 307 21.30 0.05 -9.32
N LYS A 308 20.91 0.27 -8.05
CA LYS A 308 21.67 1.07 -7.09
C LYS A 308 22.78 0.30 -6.38
N TYR A 309 22.45 -0.82 -5.73
CA TYR A 309 23.40 -1.52 -4.85
C TYR A 309 23.97 -2.82 -5.43
N LYS A 310 23.41 -3.35 -6.53
CA LYS A 310 23.79 -4.62 -7.22
C LYS A 310 23.80 -5.90 -6.37
N SER A 311 24.04 -5.82 -5.06
CA SER A 311 24.03 -6.91 -4.10
C SER A 311 23.62 -6.42 -2.70
N ARG A 312 23.26 -7.36 -1.82
CA ARG A 312 22.98 -7.08 -0.41
C ARG A 312 24.25 -6.82 0.39
N ALA A 313 24.07 -6.24 1.57
CA ALA A 313 25.14 -6.04 2.53
C ALA A 313 25.74 -7.39 2.96
N GLN A 314 27.06 -7.52 2.85
CA GLN A 314 27.81 -8.69 3.29
C GLN A 314 28.57 -8.32 4.55
N GLY A 315 28.30 -9.01 5.65
CA GLY A 315 28.91 -8.69 6.95
C GLY A 315 30.18 -9.48 7.22
N LEU A 316 31.12 -8.87 7.94
CA LEU A 316 32.20 -9.55 8.67
C LEU A 316 32.38 -8.87 10.03
N ILE A 317 32.52 -9.66 11.09
CA ILE A 317 32.80 -9.17 12.45
C ILE A 317 34.17 -9.68 12.89
N VAL A 318 34.98 -8.79 13.46
CA VAL A 318 36.16 -9.12 14.27
C VAL A 318 35.87 -8.59 15.68
N THR A 319 35.97 -9.43 16.71
CA THR A 319 35.62 -9.02 18.07
C THR A 319 36.35 -9.83 19.12
N ARG A 320 36.47 -9.28 20.33
CA ARG A 320 36.92 -10.01 21.52
C ARG A 320 35.78 -10.80 22.19
N GLN A 321 34.53 -10.45 21.91
CA GLN A 321 33.36 -11.13 22.47
C GLN A 321 33.23 -12.56 21.92
N TYR A 322 32.75 -13.48 22.76
CA TYR A 322 32.60 -14.87 22.34
C TYR A 322 31.53 -14.97 21.23
N PRO A 323 31.82 -15.60 20.07
CA PRO A 323 30.92 -15.56 18.92
C PRO A 323 29.50 -16.03 19.21
N HIS A 324 29.32 -17.02 20.09
CA HIS A 324 27.98 -17.52 20.44
C HIS A 324 27.13 -16.45 21.15
N GLU A 325 27.73 -15.62 22.00
CA GLU A 325 27.04 -14.53 22.70
C GLU A 325 26.67 -13.41 21.72
N VAL A 326 27.55 -13.07 20.78
CA VAL A 326 27.27 -12.08 19.73
C VAL A 326 26.11 -12.55 18.86
N ARG A 327 26.13 -13.82 18.43
CA ARG A 327 25.05 -14.40 17.61
C ARG A 327 23.72 -14.39 18.34
N SER A 328 23.68 -14.75 19.63
CA SER A 328 22.43 -14.78 20.40
C SER A 328 21.90 -13.38 20.73
N LYS A 329 22.78 -12.44 21.11
CA LYS A 329 22.42 -11.08 21.51
C LYS A 329 21.92 -10.24 20.34
N PHE A 330 22.58 -10.32 19.19
CA PHE A 330 22.26 -9.51 18.01
C PHE A 330 21.53 -10.30 16.92
N PHE A 331 21.18 -11.57 17.18
CA PHE A 331 20.45 -12.48 16.30
C PHE A 331 21.10 -12.68 14.91
N ILE A 332 22.44 -12.69 14.82
CA ILE A 332 23.18 -12.80 13.55
C ILE A 332 23.51 -14.28 13.27
N GLN A 333 23.01 -14.84 12.18
CA GLN A 333 23.06 -16.29 11.93
C GLN A 333 24.21 -16.69 11.02
N THR A 334 24.38 -16.03 9.86
CA THR A 334 25.32 -16.51 8.83
C THR A 334 26.55 -15.65 8.63
N THR A 335 26.62 -14.48 9.26
CA THR A 335 27.81 -13.61 9.19
C THR A 335 29.03 -14.32 9.80
N PRO A 336 30.21 -14.27 9.15
CA PRO A 336 31.46 -14.75 9.71
C PRO A 336 31.88 -13.87 10.89
N ILE A 337 32.31 -14.50 11.98
CA ILE A 337 32.79 -13.82 13.17
C ILE A 337 34.19 -14.33 13.46
N LEU A 338 35.19 -13.48 13.34
CA LEU A 338 36.56 -13.76 13.72
C LEU A 338 36.76 -13.38 15.19
N TRP A 339 37.02 -14.37 16.03
CA TRP A 339 37.22 -14.17 17.45
C TRP A 339 38.69 -13.87 17.78
N LEU A 340 38.97 -12.72 18.38
CA LEU A 340 40.30 -12.35 18.85
C LEU A 340 40.62 -13.11 20.14
N SER A 341 41.40 -14.18 20.03
CA SER A 341 41.74 -15.07 21.14
C SER A 341 43.11 -15.72 20.93
N THR A 342 43.86 -15.89 22.02
CA THR A 342 45.12 -16.64 22.03
C THR A 342 44.89 -18.15 22.01
N VAL A 343 43.65 -18.61 22.24
CA VAL A 343 43.28 -20.03 22.20
C VAL A 343 43.10 -20.46 20.75
N ALA A 344 43.85 -21.50 20.36
CA ALA A 344 43.75 -22.09 19.03
C ALA A 344 42.33 -22.59 18.74
N GLY A 345 41.79 -22.21 17.58
CA GLY A 345 40.44 -22.56 17.14
C GLY A 345 40.25 -22.26 15.66
N LYS A 346 39.17 -22.78 15.06
CA LYS A 346 38.90 -22.69 13.61
C LYS A 346 38.55 -21.27 13.15
N GLU A 347 37.86 -20.50 13.98
CA GLU A 347 37.43 -19.11 13.71
C GLU A 347 38.03 -18.13 14.73
N ASN A 348 39.21 -18.48 15.24
CA ASN A 348 39.94 -17.68 16.21
C ASN A 348 41.23 -17.15 15.58
N MET A 349 41.62 -15.94 15.94
CA MET A 349 42.89 -15.37 15.56
C MET A 349 43.60 -14.74 16.74
N ASP A 350 44.88 -15.08 16.87
CA ASP A 350 45.77 -14.49 17.86
C ASP A 350 45.96 -13.00 17.55
N PRO A 351 45.64 -12.08 18.48
CA PRO A 351 45.81 -10.64 18.28
C PRO A 351 47.25 -10.21 17.96
N ALA A 352 48.26 -11.00 18.34
CA ALA A 352 49.66 -10.73 18.00
C ALA A 352 49.94 -10.88 16.48
N LYS A 353 49.12 -11.67 15.77
CA LYS A 353 49.27 -11.94 14.33
C LYS A 353 48.61 -10.87 13.46
N MET A 354 48.95 -9.61 13.72
CA MET A 354 48.35 -8.43 13.06
C MET A 354 48.41 -8.46 11.52
N SER A 355 49.49 -9.01 10.94
CA SER A 355 49.62 -9.14 9.48
C SER A 355 48.54 -10.07 8.90
N LEU A 356 48.29 -11.20 9.55
CA LEU A 356 47.27 -12.16 9.12
C LEU A 356 45.86 -11.57 9.24
N LEU A 357 45.60 -10.83 10.31
CA LEU A 357 44.32 -10.13 10.49
C LEU A 357 44.10 -9.10 9.38
N THR A 358 45.15 -8.35 9.06
CA THR A 358 45.12 -7.35 8.00
C THR A 358 44.83 -7.97 6.65
N ASP A 359 45.53 -9.05 6.29
CA ASP A 359 45.30 -9.73 5.03
C ASP A 359 43.90 -10.36 4.97
N TYR A 360 43.38 -10.89 6.08
CA TYR A 360 42.02 -11.43 6.16
C TYR A 360 40.94 -10.37 5.91
N LEU A 361 41.06 -9.20 6.56
CA LEU A 361 40.14 -8.08 6.38
C LEU A 361 40.19 -7.51 4.95
N ILE A 362 41.39 -7.31 4.41
CA ILE A 362 41.58 -6.81 3.04
C ILE A 362 40.96 -7.77 2.03
N ASN A 363 41.24 -9.07 2.14
CA ASN A 363 40.66 -10.09 1.25
C ASN A 363 39.13 -10.10 1.27
N PHE A 364 38.50 -9.85 2.42
CA PHE A 364 37.05 -9.73 2.51
C PHE A 364 36.54 -8.46 1.81
N MET A 365 37.18 -7.32 2.08
CA MET A 365 36.79 -6.04 1.50
C MET A 365 36.94 -6.01 -0.03
N GLU A 366 37.99 -6.60 -0.57
CA GLU A 366 38.22 -6.68 -2.02
C GLU A 366 37.23 -7.61 -2.75
N LYS A 367 36.76 -8.67 -2.08
CA LYS A 367 35.81 -9.64 -2.67
C LYS A 367 34.35 -9.25 -2.52
N SER A 368 34.03 -8.36 -1.60
CA SER A 368 32.65 -7.97 -1.31
C SER A 368 32.23 -6.75 -2.14
N HIS A 369 31.02 -6.80 -2.71
CA HIS A 369 30.47 -5.71 -3.53
C HIS A 369 29.68 -4.68 -2.71
N ASN A 370 29.33 -5.02 -1.47
CA ASN A 370 28.58 -4.18 -0.55
C ASN A 370 28.94 -4.61 0.88
N GLY A 371 30.24 -4.61 1.20
CA GLY A 371 30.75 -5.14 2.46
C GLY A 371 30.47 -4.22 3.64
N VAL A 372 30.27 -4.80 4.80
CA VAL A 372 30.24 -4.13 6.10
C VAL A 372 31.17 -4.91 7.02
N VAL A 373 32.21 -4.26 7.51
CA VAL A 373 33.19 -4.85 8.42
C VAL A 373 33.07 -4.14 9.75
N LEU A 374 32.81 -4.89 10.82
CA LEU A 374 32.86 -4.40 12.19
C LEU A 374 34.14 -4.94 12.86
N VAL A 375 34.98 -4.05 13.38
CA VAL A 375 36.17 -4.42 14.15
C VAL A 375 36.04 -3.87 15.56
N ASP A 376 36.00 -4.78 16.52
CA ASP A 376 35.93 -4.53 17.95
C ASP A 376 37.15 -5.08 18.70
N GLY A 377 37.55 -4.38 19.75
CA GLY A 377 38.69 -4.73 20.60
C GLY A 377 40.03 -4.19 20.11
N ILE A 378 40.06 -2.95 19.60
CA ILE A 378 41.31 -2.28 19.22
C ILE A 378 42.26 -2.14 20.41
N GLU A 379 41.73 -1.91 21.61
CA GLU A 379 42.48 -1.87 22.88
C GLU A 379 43.25 -3.18 23.10
N TYR A 380 42.62 -4.31 22.76
CA TYR A 380 43.22 -5.61 22.91
C TYR A 380 44.31 -5.86 21.86
N LEU A 381 44.11 -5.37 20.64
CA LEU A 381 45.15 -5.39 19.60
C LEU A 381 46.35 -4.54 19.99
N VAL A 382 46.12 -3.36 20.58
CA VAL A 382 47.16 -2.44 21.07
C VAL A 382 47.85 -3.00 22.29
N THR A 383 47.16 -3.70 23.18
CA THR A 383 47.80 -4.35 24.35
C THR A 383 48.70 -5.52 23.92
N SER A 384 48.34 -6.22 22.84
CA SER A 384 49.08 -7.39 22.33
C SER A 384 50.18 -7.01 21.32
N ASN A 385 50.23 -5.76 20.90
CA ASN A 385 51.19 -5.21 19.93
C ASN A 385 51.68 -3.83 20.42
N ASP A 386 52.30 -3.02 19.56
CA ASP A 386 52.57 -1.62 19.84
C ASP A 386 51.56 -0.72 19.11
N PHE A 387 51.14 0.39 19.73
CA PHE A 387 50.20 1.33 19.11
C PHE A 387 50.57 1.76 17.68
N PRO A 388 51.84 2.12 17.35
CA PRO A 388 52.20 2.52 15.99
C PRO A 388 51.97 1.41 14.95
N LYS A 389 52.12 0.14 15.35
CA LYS A 389 51.87 -1.00 14.46
C LYS A 389 50.38 -1.16 14.20
N VAL A 390 49.55 -1.00 15.23
CA VAL A 390 48.08 -1.07 15.10
C VAL A 390 47.56 0.10 14.28
N ALA A 391 48.00 1.33 14.56
CA ALA A 391 47.61 2.53 13.81
C ALA A 391 47.90 2.37 12.31
N LYS A 392 49.09 1.87 11.94
CA LYS A 392 49.45 1.59 10.54
C LYS A 392 48.55 0.53 9.89
N SER A 393 48.13 -0.49 10.63
CA SER A 393 47.17 -1.49 10.16
C SER A 393 45.78 -0.88 9.96
N LEU A 394 45.31 -0.05 10.90
CA LEU A 394 44.02 0.65 10.79
C LEU A 394 43.99 1.58 9.57
N ASP A 395 45.08 2.30 9.31
CA ASP A 395 45.21 3.14 8.12
C ASP A 395 45.11 2.30 6.84
N ARG A 396 45.77 1.13 6.80
CA ARG A 396 45.68 0.21 5.66
C ARG A 396 44.26 -0.36 5.47
N TRP A 397 43.54 -0.67 6.56
CA TRP A 397 42.15 -1.12 6.48
C TRP A 397 41.24 0.01 5.98
N ALA A 398 41.46 1.24 6.47
CA ALA A 398 40.72 2.42 6.04
C ALA A 398 40.94 2.72 4.54
N GLU A 399 42.18 2.71 4.06
CA GLU A 399 42.49 2.86 2.63
C GLU A 399 41.81 1.80 1.76
N THR A 400 41.77 0.55 2.25
CA THR A 400 41.10 -0.54 1.55
C THR A 400 39.58 -0.37 1.54
N ALA A 401 38.99 0.06 2.66
CA ALA A 401 37.57 0.36 2.76
C ALA A 401 37.16 1.53 1.86
N MET A 402 38.02 2.54 1.69
CA MET A 402 37.77 3.69 0.80
C MET A 402 37.88 3.34 -0.69
N THR A 403 38.72 2.37 -1.04
CA THR A 403 38.92 1.92 -2.43
C THR A 403 37.95 0.82 -2.85
N SER A 404 37.39 0.07 -1.89
CA SER A 404 36.34 -0.94 -2.10
C SER A 404 34.94 -0.37 -1.81
N ASP A 405 33.87 -1.02 -2.29
CA ASP A 405 32.49 -0.62 -1.94
C ASP A 405 32.08 -1.13 -0.54
N CYS A 406 32.99 -1.05 0.43
CA CYS A 406 32.82 -1.51 1.79
C CYS A 406 32.58 -0.35 2.77
N ARG A 407 32.12 -0.73 3.96
CA ARG A 407 31.99 0.14 5.13
C ARG A 407 32.81 -0.47 6.24
N LEU A 408 33.66 0.32 6.86
CA LEU A 408 34.45 -0.12 8.00
C LEU A 408 33.94 0.59 9.25
N VAL A 409 33.52 -0.18 10.24
CA VAL A 409 33.09 0.29 11.56
C VAL A 409 34.12 -0.21 12.57
N ILE A 410 34.76 0.72 13.27
CA ILE A 410 35.77 0.43 14.29
C ILE A 410 35.23 0.91 15.62
N THR A 411 35.21 0.05 16.64
CA THR A 411 34.87 0.45 18.00
C THR A 411 36.12 0.78 18.80
N VAL A 412 36.02 1.81 19.64
CA VAL A 412 37.11 2.22 20.53
C VAL A 412 36.53 2.72 21.86
N ASP A 413 37.11 2.29 22.98
CA ASP A 413 36.91 2.92 24.28
C ASP A 413 37.90 4.09 24.40
N PRO A 414 37.43 5.36 24.34
CA PRO A 414 38.31 6.51 24.40
C PRO A 414 39.11 6.59 25.71
N ARG A 415 38.68 5.91 26.79
CA ARG A 415 39.36 5.90 28.09
C ARG A 415 40.61 5.02 28.09
N ALA A 416 40.77 4.15 27.11
CA ALA A 416 41.93 3.24 26.99
C ALA A 416 43.14 3.86 26.28
N PHE A 417 42.99 5.05 25.70
CA PHE A 417 44.01 5.73 24.89
C PHE A 417 44.37 7.10 25.47
N SER A 418 45.61 7.54 25.22
CA SER A 418 45.98 8.93 25.48
C SER A 418 45.33 9.88 24.46
N ASP A 419 45.16 11.16 24.80
CA ASP A 419 44.58 12.18 23.90
C ASP A 419 45.27 12.22 22.53
N ARG A 420 46.60 12.02 22.52
CA ARG A 420 47.39 11.98 21.29
C ARG A 420 47.09 10.76 20.44
N GLU A 421 46.97 9.59 21.07
CA GLU A 421 46.64 8.34 20.38
C GLU A 421 45.22 8.37 19.84
N LEU A 422 44.26 8.85 20.63
CA LEU A 422 42.87 9.00 20.23
C LEU A 422 42.74 9.95 19.03
N ALA A 423 43.39 11.12 19.06
CA ALA A 423 43.40 12.06 17.93
C ALA A 423 44.00 11.45 16.65
N LEU A 424 44.96 10.53 16.77
CA LEU A 424 45.50 9.78 15.62
C LEU A 424 44.51 8.75 15.10
N LEU A 425 43.74 8.09 15.98
CA LEU A 425 42.71 7.14 15.58
C LEU A 425 41.54 7.85 14.86
N GLU A 426 41.07 8.97 15.40
CA GLU A 426 39.99 9.80 14.83
C GLU A 426 40.35 10.39 13.46
N LYS A 427 41.64 10.61 13.21
CA LYS A 427 42.12 11.20 11.97
C LYS A 427 41.62 10.43 10.74
N ASN A 428 41.01 11.16 9.80
CA ASN A 428 40.46 10.66 8.54
C ASN A 428 39.31 9.64 8.70
N LYS A 429 38.62 9.62 9.84
CA LYS A 429 37.45 8.76 10.09
C LYS A 429 36.27 9.60 10.53
N GLU A 430 35.08 9.09 10.28
CA GLU A 430 33.84 9.70 10.75
C GLU A 430 33.59 9.25 12.19
N VAL A 431 33.72 10.19 13.12
CA VAL A 431 33.61 9.92 14.56
C VAL A 431 32.14 9.90 14.97
N VAL A 432 31.72 8.80 15.58
CA VAL A 432 30.35 8.58 16.05
C VAL A 432 30.38 8.42 17.57
N ARG A 433 29.65 9.27 18.28
CA ARG A 433 29.51 9.24 19.75
C ARG A 433 28.06 8.95 20.11
N PRO A 434 27.71 7.74 20.56
CA PRO A 434 26.34 7.41 20.95
C PRO A 434 25.92 8.17 22.20
N SER A 435 24.80 8.91 22.14
CA SER A 435 24.20 9.60 23.30
C SER A 435 23.26 8.69 24.10
N ALA A 436 23.00 9.03 25.37
CA ALA A 436 22.16 8.24 26.29
C ALA A 436 20.65 8.20 25.94
N ASP A 437 20.15 9.22 25.23
CA ASP A 437 18.89 9.14 24.48
C ASP A 437 19.23 8.74 23.05
N ASP A 438 18.63 7.67 22.51
CA ASP A 438 18.79 7.23 21.12
C ASP A 438 18.41 8.38 20.14
N GLY A 439 19.41 9.17 19.73
CA GLY A 439 19.26 10.44 19.01
C GLY A 439 20.41 10.67 18.02
N LEU A 440 20.25 10.07 16.85
CA LEU A 440 21.17 9.90 15.72
C LEU A 440 21.59 11.19 14.98
N ASP A 441 22.14 12.20 15.65
CA ASP A 441 22.52 13.44 14.93
C ASP A 441 23.80 13.31 14.07
N THR A 442 24.64 12.28 14.28
CA THR A 442 25.91 12.12 13.55
C THR A 442 25.91 11.09 12.42
N VAL A 443 24.82 10.37 12.16
CA VAL A 443 24.74 9.38 11.05
C VAL A 443 23.64 9.74 10.02
N VAL A 444 23.00 10.91 10.16
CA VAL A 444 21.83 11.33 9.36
C VAL A 444 22.09 12.53 8.44
N ARG A 445 23.23 13.23 8.53
CA ARG A 445 23.51 14.34 7.62
C ARG A 445 24.07 13.91 6.26
#